data_AF-A0A914G4L9-F1
#
_entry.id   AF-A0A914G4L9-F1
#
_cell.length_a   1.000
_cell.length_b   1.000
_cell.length_c   1.000
_cell.angle_alpha   90.00
_cell.angle_beta   90.00
_cell.angle_gamma   90.00
#
_symmetry.space_group_name_H-M   'P 1'
#
loop_
_entity.id
_entity.type
_entity.pdbx_description
1 polymer ?
#
loop_
_entity_poly.entity_id
_entity_poly.type
_entity_poly.pdbx_seq_one_letter_code
_entity_poly.pdbx_strand_id
1 'polypeptide(L)'
;MKLFLLIAGIFAVFAVSTVHADDEKYVRVVNSMGEAVEVTANCASGDDKIETKVLKDREDFDFKFKPNFVGNTLFYCDVKTNDGKSKRWDVYTGNEDSKNWYLRGDGIYTGGADGGNLEKKHY
;
A
#
# COMPACT_ATOMS: atom_id res chain seq x y z
N MET A 1 2.14 -37.79 57.04
CA MET A 1 2.26 -36.40 57.55
C MET A 1 3.32 -35.72 56.68
N LYS A 2 2.87 -35.03 55.62
CA LYS A 2 3.08 -33.59 55.37
C LYS A 2 4.59 -33.23 55.33
N LEU A 3 5.15 -32.76 54.21
CA LEU A 3 4.80 -31.44 53.67
C LEU A 3 5.29 -31.29 52.21
N PHE A 4 4.36 -31.12 51.26
CA PHE A 4 4.59 -30.35 50.03
C PHE A 4 4.88 -28.89 50.41
N LEU A 5 5.63 -28.13 49.58
CA LEU A 5 5.78 -26.64 49.49
C LEU A 5 7.29 -26.27 49.35
N LEU A 6 7.82 -25.53 48.36
CA LEU A 6 7.30 -24.74 47.24
C LEU A 6 8.38 -24.74 46.14
N ILE A 7 8.03 -25.20 44.94
CA ILE A 7 8.73 -24.81 43.72
C ILE A 7 8.37 -23.34 43.51
N ALA A 8 9.25 -22.41 43.92
CA ALA A 8 9.11 -21.00 43.61
C ALA A 8 9.44 -20.78 42.13
N GLY A 9 8.57 -21.30 41.26
CA GLY A 9 8.44 -20.85 39.90
C GLY A 9 7.81 -19.47 39.92
N ILE A 10 8.61 -18.45 39.62
CA ILE A 10 8.26 -17.30 38.79
C ILE A 10 9.61 -16.85 38.18
N PHE A 11 10.11 -17.57 37.19
CA PHE A 11 10.60 -16.86 36.02
C PHE A 11 9.36 -16.74 35.15
N ALA A 12 8.61 -15.66 35.34
CA ALA A 12 7.68 -15.21 34.33
C ALA A 12 8.53 -14.86 33.11
N VAL A 13 8.87 -15.87 32.31
CA VAL A 13 9.20 -15.66 30.92
C VAL A 13 7.89 -15.16 30.34
N PHE A 14 7.68 -13.85 30.42
CA PHE A 14 6.86 -13.18 29.44
C PHE A 14 7.56 -13.49 28.11
N ALA A 15 7.16 -14.59 27.49
CA ALA A 15 7.17 -14.66 26.05
C ALA A 15 6.23 -13.52 25.64
N VAL A 16 6.79 -12.32 25.52
CA VAL A 16 6.27 -11.35 24.58
C VAL A 16 6.46 -12.07 23.27
N SER A 17 5.43 -12.84 22.89
CA SER A 17 5.23 -13.19 21.50
C SER A 17 5.12 -11.84 20.83
N THR A 18 6.23 -11.32 20.31
CA THR A 18 6.11 -10.36 19.23
C THR A 18 5.43 -11.18 18.16
N VAL A 19 4.11 -10.99 18.04
CA VAL A 19 3.45 -11.12 16.76
C VAL A 19 4.25 -10.17 15.88
N HIS A 20 5.28 -10.69 15.21
CA HIS A 20 5.76 -10.08 14.01
C HIS A 20 4.61 -10.30 13.06
N ALA A 21 3.65 -9.38 13.10
CA ALA A 21 2.71 -9.23 12.04
C ALA A 21 3.58 -9.04 10.82
N ASP A 22 3.64 -10.10 10.02
CA ASP A 22 4.07 -10.04 8.64
C ASP A 22 3.09 -9.08 7.97
N ASP A 23 3.36 -7.77 8.13
CA ASP A 23 2.43 -6.68 7.85
C ASP A 23 2.31 -6.57 6.33
N GLU A 24 1.46 -7.42 5.77
CA GLU A 24 1.00 -7.32 4.39
C GLU A 24 0.52 -5.88 4.16
N LYS A 25 1.19 -5.20 3.24
CA LYS A 25 0.85 -3.86 2.79
C LYS A 25 -0.01 -3.96 1.55
N TYR A 26 -0.77 -2.90 1.28
CA TYR A 26 -1.52 -2.77 0.05
C TYR A 26 -1.31 -1.38 -0.58
N VAL A 27 -1.43 -1.35 -1.89
CA VAL A 27 -1.52 -0.13 -2.68
C VAL A 27 -2.82 -0.20 -3.47
N ARG A 28 -3.65 0.82 -3.34
CA ARG A 28 -4.86 1.01 -4.13
C ARG A 28 -4.70 2.25 -5.00
N VAL A 29 -5.04 2.16 -6.28
CA VAL A 29 -5.01 3.29 -7.22
C VAL A 29 -6.41 3.50 -7.76
N VAL A 30 -6.95 4.70 -7.54
CA VAL A 30 -8.32 5.10 -7.87
C VAL A 30 -8.28 6.16 -8.96
N ASN A 31 -9.05 5.98 -10.03
CA ASN A 31 -9.30 7.05 -10.99
C ASN A 31 -10.41 7.96 -10.46
N SER A 32 -10.10 9.24 -10.27
CA SER A 32 -11.05 10.29 -9.86
C SER A 32 -10.89 11.53 -10.74
N MET A 33 -10.59 11.33 -12.02
CA MET A 33 -10.37 12.40 -12.99
C MET A 33 -11.67 12.91 -13.64
N GLY A 34 -12.79 12.21 -13.46
CA GLY A 34 -14.11 12.54 -14.02
C GLY A 34 -14.54 11.59 -15.14
N GLU A 35 -15.86 11.50 -15.38
CA GLU A 35 -16.52 10.45 -16.18
C GLU A 35 -15.98 10.22 -17.60
N ALA A 36 -15.36 11.24 -18.22
CA ALA A 36 -14.84 11.14 -19.59
C ALA A 36 -13.36 10.69 -19.67
N VAL A 37 -12.68 10.51 -18.54
CA VAL A 37 -11.24 10.24 -18.50
C VAL A 37 -10.99 8.80 -18.06
N GLU A 38 -10.60 7.95 -19.01
CA GLU A 38 -10.08 6.62 -18.72
C GLU A 38 -8.58 6.68 -18.46
N VAL A 39 -8.11 5.93 -17.47
CA VAL A 39 -6.69 5.84 -17.10
C VAL A 39 -6.22 4.40 -17.28
N THR A 40 -5.19 4.20 -18.12
CA THR A 40 -4.40 2.98 -18.09
C THR A 40 -3.33 3.12 -17.01
N ALA A 41 -3.42 2.34 -15.94
CA ALA A 41 -2.45 2.29 -14.86
C ALA A 41 -1.64 1.00 -14.95
N ASN A 42 -0.32 1.12 -14.89
CA ASN A 42 0.62 0.01 -14.89
C ASN A 42 1.55 0.15 -13.69
N CYS A 43 1.52 -0.82 -12.79
CA CYS A 43 2.35 -0.81 -11.59
C CYS A 43 3.34 -1.98 -11.59
N ALA A 44 4.53 -1.75 -11.05
CA ALA A 44 5.63 -2.71 -11.05
C ALA A 44 6.62 -2.43 -9.89
N SER A 45 7.49 -3.42 -9.61
CA SER A 45 8.63 -3.30 -8.70
C SER A 45 9.85 -3.94 -9.35
N GLY A 46 10.94 -3.19 -9.54
CA GLY A 46 12.15 -3.71 -10.18
C GLY A 46 11.85 -4.38 -11.53
N ASP A 47 12.17 -5.67 -11.63
CA ASP A 47 11.89 -6.51 -12.82
C ASP A 47 10.48 -7.15 -12.81
N ASP A 48 9.75 -7.03 -11.71
CA ASP A 48 8.43 -7.65 -11.53
C ASP A 48 7.32 -6.71 -11.97
N LYS A 49 6.61 -7.10 -13.04
CA LYS A 49 5.33 -6.48 -13.40
C LYS A 49 4.26 -6.98 -12.43
N ILE A 50 3.53 -6.06 -11.78
CA ILE A 50 2.40 -6.44 -10.94
C ILE A 50 1.17 -6.57 -11.82
N GLU A 51 0.71 -5.45 -12.38
CA GLU A 51 -0.53 -5.42 -13.13
C GLU A 51 -0.66 -4.18 -14.02
N THR A 52 -1.37 -4.34 -15.13
CA THR A 52 -1.87 -3.23 -15.95
C THR A 52 -3.39 -3.27 -15.96
N LYS A 53 -4.04 -2.16 -15.61
CA LYS A 53 -5.50 -2.00 -15.58
C LYS A 53 -5.94 -0.75 -16.34
N VAL A 54 -7.05 -0.84 -17.06
CA VAL A 54 -7.77 0.34 -17.57
C VAL A 54 -8.89 0.64 -16.58
N LEU A 55 -8.88 1.86 -16.03
CA LEU A 55 -9.82 2.34 -15.02
C LEU A 55 -10.69 3.44 -15.62
N LYS A 56 -12.00 3.23 -15.62
CA LYS A 56 -12.98 4.30 -15.82
C LYS A 56 -13.05 5.19 -14.58
N ASP A 57 -13.79 6.29 -14.67
CA ASP A 57 -13.99 7.16 -13.52
C ASP A 57 -14.58 6.39 -12.33
N ARG A 58 -14.03 6.63 -11.15
CA ARG A 58 -14.34 5.98 -9.87
C ARG A 58 -14.02 4.48 -9.80
N GLU A 59 -13.45 3.90 -10.84
CA GLU A 59 -12.87 2.55 -10.75
C GLU A 59 -11.49 2.60 -10.11
N ASP A 60 -11.13 1.47 -9.50
CA ASP A 60 -9.85 1.28 -8.85
C ASP A 60 -9.33 -0.14 -9.04
N PHE A 61 -8.06 -0.30 -8.72
CA PHE A 61 -7.47 -1.61 -8.47
C PHE A 61 -6.53 -1.53 -7.28
N ASP A 62 -6.31 -2.66 -6.64
CA ASP A 62 -5.38 -2.80 -5.56
C ASP A 62 -4.52 -4.05 -5.71
N PHE A 63 -3.34 -4.00 -5.10
CA PHE A 63 -2.50 -5.17 -4.94
C PHE A 63 -1.92 -5.18 -3.54
N LYS A 64 -1.70 -6.39 -3.02
CA LYS A 64 -1.11 -6.63 -1.71
C LYS A 64 0.26 -7.27 -1.85
N PHE A 65 1.15 -6.94 -0.93
CA PHE A 65 2.51 -7.44 -0.93
C PHE A 65 3.06 -7.46 0.48
N LYS A 66 4.12 -8.26 0.68
CA LYS A 66 4.88 -8.29 1.93
C LYS A 66 6.23 -7.64 1.67
N PRO A 67 6.55 -6.51 2.35
CA PRO A 67 7.86 -5.89 2.21
C PRO A 67 8.95 -6.87 2.62
N ASN A 68 9.98 -7.02 1.79
CA ASN A 68 11.16 -7.76 2.20
C ASN A 68 11.96 -6.89 3.17
N PHE A 69 12.26 -7.40 4.37
CA PHE A 69 13.08 -6.71 5.37
C PHE A 69 14.56 -6.64 4.97
N VAL A 70 15.01 -7.51 4.06
CA VAL A 70 16.38 -7.53 3.52
C VAL A 70 16.34 -7.03 2.07
N GLY A 71 16.25 -5.71 1.91
CA GLY A 71 16.19 -5.02 0.62
C GLY A 71 15.19 -3.86 0.63
N ASN A 72 15.37 -2.88 -0.27
CA ASN A 72 14.37 -1.83 -0.45
C ASN A 72 13.29 -2.38 -1.40
N THR A 73 12.15 -2.78 -0.85
CA THR A 73 10.97 -3.10 -1.70
C THR A 73 10.44 -1.78 -2.25
N LEU A 74 10.46 -1.60 -3.57
CA LEU A 74 10.12 -0.35 -4.23
C LEU A 74 9.07 -0.62 -5.30
N PHE A 75 7.88 -0.03 -5.15
CA PHE A 75 6.83 -0.09 -6.16
C PHE A 75 6.60 1.28 -6.78
N TYR A 76 6.40 1.30 -8.08
CA TYR A 76 6.00 2.49 -8.82
C TYR A 76 4.78 2.19 -9.68
N CYS A 77 4.07 3.26 -10.06
CA CYS A 77 3.03 3.19 -11.07
C CYS A 77 3.31 4.21 -12.17
N ASP A 78 3.09 3.80 -13.41
CA ASP A 78 2.93 4.69 -14.55
C ASP A 78 1.46 4.71 -14.97
N VAL A 79 0.94 5.90 -15.24
CA VAL A 79 -0.44 6.09 -15.70
C VAL A 79 -0.44 6.85 -17.01
N LYS A 80 -1.38 6.50 -17.87
CA LYS A 80 -1.66 7.20 -19.12
C LYS A 80 -3.17 7.40 -19.27
N THR A 81 -3.58 8.63 -19.47
CA THR A 81 -4.97 8.97 -19.77
C THR A 81 -5.30 8.74 -21.25
N ASN A 82 -6.58 8.59 -21.56
CA ASN A 82 -7.08 8.50 -22.94
C ASN A 82 -6.76 9.76 -23.79
N ASP A 83 -6.60 10.94 -23.19
CA ASP A 83 -6.14 12.17 -23.85
C ASP A 83 -4.61 12.26 -24.02
N GLY A 84 -3.87 11.24 -23.59
CA GLY A 84 -2.44 11.08 -23.83
C GLY A 84 -1.50 11.66 -22.78
N LYS A 85 -2.01 12.25 -21.68
CA LYS A 85 -1.18 12.65 -20.55
C LYS A 85 -0.64 11.43 -19.82
N SER A 86 0.58 11.53 -19.30
CA SER A 86 1.20 10.44 -18.56
C SER A 86 1.95 10.92 -17.34
N LYS A 87 1.96 10.11 -16.28
CA LYS A 87 2.73 10.37 -15.06
C LYS A 87 3.25 9.06 -14.49
N ARG A 88 4.49 9.08 -13.99
CA ARG A 88 5.06 8.00 -13.18
C ARG A 88 5.45 8.52 -11.81
N TRP A 89 5.21 7.72 -10.78
CA TRP A 89 5.62 8.02 -9.41
C TRP A 89 5.79 6.74 -8.59
N ASP A 90 6.52 6.85 -7.48
CA ASP A 90 6.70 5.76 -6.53
C ASP A 90 5.48 5.68 -5.62
N VAL A 91 4.84 4.51 -5.59
CA VAL A 91 3.66 4.23 -4.75
C VAL A 91 4.01 3.63 -3.40
N TYR A 92 5.22 3.07 -3.28
CA TYR A 92 5.76 2.53 -2.04
C TYR A 92 7.30 2.52 -2.08
N THR A 93 7.92 3.05 -1.02
CA THR A 93 9.40 3.18 -0.92
C THR A 93 10.06 2.40 0.23
N GLY A 94 9.31 1.54 0.93
CA GLY A 94 9.86 0.62 1.95
C GLY A 94 9.49 0.93 3.40
N ASN A 95 9.16 2.19 3.73
CA ASN A 95 8.89 2.62 5.11
C ASN A 95 7.47 3.15 5.31
N GLU A 96 6.60 2.93 4.34
CA GLU A 96 5.27 3.52 4.32
C GLU A 96 4.21 2.53 4.76
N ASP A 97 3.12 3.04 5.31
CA ASP A 97 1.91 2.25 5.47
C ASP A 97 1.19 2.06 4.13
N SER A 98 0.21 1.17 4.13
CA SER A 98 -0.66 0.98 2.98
C SER A 98 -1.31 2.29 2.53
N LYS A 99 -1.41 2.50 1.23
CA LYS A 99 -1.86 3.78 0.66
C LYS A 99 -2.99 3.62 -0.35
N ASN A 100 -3.91 4.56 -0.29
CA ASN A 100 -4.87 4.82 -1.36
C ASN A 100 -4.39 6.04 -2.14
N TRP A 101 -4.11 5.85 -3.43
CA TRP A 101 -3.71 6.87 -4.38
C TRP A 101 -4.90 7.29 -5.24
N TYR A 102 -5.16 8.59 -5.30
CA TYR A 102 -6.26 9.16 -6.06
C TYR A 102 -5.72 10.02 -7.19
N LEU A 103 -6.07 9.63 -8.42
CA LEU A 103 -5.72 10.37 -9.63
C LEU A 103 -6.79 11.41 -9.91
N ARG A 104 -6.42 12.69 -9.92
CA ARG A 104 -7.34 13.80 -10.19
C ARG A 104 -6.82 14.66 -11.32
N GLY A 105 -7.70 15.46 -11.92
CA GLY A 105 -7.35 16.31 -13.06
C GLY A 105 -6.26 17.34 -12.75
N ASP A 106 -6.03 17.67 -11.48
CA ASP A 106 -5.04 18.64 -11.04
C ASP A 106 -3.81 18.01 -10.34
N GLY A 107 -3.77 16.69 -10.14
CA GLY A 107 -2.62 16.01 -9.56
C GLY A 107 -2.94 14.65 -8.94
N ILE A 108 -1.96 14.14 -8.18
CA ILE A 108 -2.04 12.82 -7.54
C ILE A 108 -2.02 13.00 -6.02
N TYR A 109 -2.96 12.34 -5.36
CA TYR A 109 -3.24 12.49 -3.94
C TYR A 109 -3.13 11.17 -3.19
N THR A 110 -2.85 11.24 -1.90
CA THR A 110 -3.10 10.15 -0.95
C THR A 110 -4.27 10.51 -0.04
N GLY A 111 -5.05 9.54 0.43
CA GLY A 111 -6.12 9.81 1.39
C GLY A 111 -6.69 8.57 2.08
N GLY A 112 -7.75 8.80 2.85
CA GLY A 112 -8.54 7.73 3.46
C GLY A 112 -9.24 6.88 2.40
N ALA A 113 -9.61 5.64 2.74
CA ALA A 113 -10.23 4.70 1.79
C ALA A 113 -11.57 5.19 1.20
N ASP A 114 -12.22 6.11 1.89
CA ASP A 114 -13.44 6.82 1.50
C ASP A 114 -13.20 8.00 0.54
N GLY A 115 -11.94 8.30 0.20
CA GLY A 115 -11.56 9.49 -0.57
C GLY A 115 -11.54 10.78 0.25
N GLY A 116 -11.60 10.69 1.59
CA GLY A 116 -11.45 11.81 2.50
C GLY A 116 -9.99 12.16 2.81
N ASN A 117 -9.77 13.32 3.44
CA ASN A 117 -8.45 13.78 3.94
C ASN A 117 -7.35 13.73 2.87
N LEU A 118 -7.66 14.19 1.67
CA LEU A 118 -6.74 14.11 0.55
C LEU A 118 -5.56 15.07 0.70
N GLU A 119 -4.36 14.52 0.54
CA GLU A 119 -3.11 15.26 0.55
C GLU A 119 -2.43 15.11 -0.82
N LYS A 120 -2.14 16.24 -1.46
CA LYS A 120 -1.50 16.25 -2.77
C LYS A 120 -0.03 15.86 -2.64
N LYS A 121 0.40 14.86 -3.42
CA LYS A 121 1.79 14.38 -3.45
C LYS A 121 2.51 14.74 -4.74
N HIS A 122 1.78 14.79 -5.86
CA HIS A 122 2.34 15.20 -7.14
C HIS A 122 1.43 16.18 -7.88
N TYR A 123 2.05 17.12 -8.57
CA TYR A 123 1.43 17.98 -9.58
C TYR A 123 1.36 17.25 -10.93
#